data_AF-A0A260ADM2-F1
#
_entry.id   AF-A0A260ADM2-F1
#
_cell.length_a   1.000
_cell.length_b   1.000
_cell.length_c   1.000
_cell.angle_alpha   90.00
_cell.angle_beta   90.00
_cell.angle_gamma   90.00
#
_symmetry.space_group_name_H-M   'P 1'
#
loop_
_entity.id
_entity.type
_entity.pdbx_description
1 polymer ?
#
loop_
_entity_poly.entity_id
_entity_poly.type
_entity_poly.pdbx_seq_one_letter_code
_entity_poly.pdbx_strand_id
1 'polypeptide(L)'
;MPAFVEHDTLTVACPEVHPEATMQMTFQRTLRVPDDGAEYNLPPGLGSFPLRQNDSADGALMPMWQSEACWIDFSGHYPFLLTIAAGSINVVTGSPWSASPNFEEEDYFEVPEQPWLDGFNVGEGTVRQFVAMPLGDGYTVEEQLSADPAIGGIHIAAYPLKASVWDAQPPRHNIPDFIVCAAPASDMGLGGGGSIRQTIASPLRQHDDWDLEHGIEFTVDIANSDVWQQLTGEAPPTMPPSAADYTRAGLPWFLWYNDFAGARGGSAELANTKSIKEYGTAHGTEPWSEDESFDEPMPTVLSGQHTPKG
;
A
#
# COMPACT_ATOMS: atom_id res chain seq x y z
N MET A 1 -21.94 -7.37 4.27
CA MET A 1 -20.73 -8.19 4.06
C MET A 1 -19.63 -7.50 4.85
N PRO A 2 -18.77 -8.25 5.57
CA PRO A 2 -17.76 -7.66 6.44
C PRO A 2 -16.74 -6.80 5.67
N ALA A 3 -16.45 -7.10 4.40
CA ALA A 3 -15.82 -6.16 3.49
C ALA A 3 -16.71 -5.96 2.26
N PHE A 4 -16.81 -4.74 1.73
CA PHE A 4 -17.72 -4.43 0.63
C PHE A 4 -17.39 -3.14 -0.13
N VAL A 5 -18.02 -3.04 -1.30
CA VAL A 5 -17.72 -2.02 -2.29
C VAL A 5 -19.01 -1.44 -3.00
N GLU A 6 -19.56 -0.25 -2.64
CA GLU A 6 -20.50 0.66 -3.41
C GLU A 6 -20.19 2.21 -3.30
N HIS A 7 -20.13 3.03 -4.40
CA HIS A 7 -19.75 4.49 -4.60
C HIS A 7 -18.24 5.06 -4.67
N ASP A 8 -17.28 4.41 -5.35
CA ASP A 8 -15.76 4.30 -5.46
C ASP A 8 -14.69 4.34 -4.28
N THR A 9 -14.47 3.25 -3.49
CA THR A 9 -13.49 2.99 -2.34
C THR A 9 -13.66 1.51 -1.83
N LEU A 10 -12.94 0.99 -0.82
CA LEU A 10 -13.21 -0.30 -0.14
C LEU A 10 -13.51 -0.09 1.35
N THR A 11 -14.56 -0.70 1.91
CA THR A 11 -14.94 -0.56 3.34
C THR A 11 -14.96 -1.90 4.06
N VAL A 12 -14.37 -1.94 5.26
CA VAL A 12 -14.41 -3.06 6.21
C VAL A 12 -15.28 -2.66 7.40
N ALA A 13 -16.18 -3.53 7.86
CA ALA A 13 -17.05 -3.27 9.01
C ALA A 13 -17.35 -4.54 9.82
N CYS A 14 -17.16 -4.45 11.15
CA CYS A 14 -17.33 -5.54 12.11
C CYS A 14 -18.44 -5.22 13.15
N PRO A 15 -19.71 -5.06 12.73
CA PRO A 15 -20.80 -4.57 13.59
C PRO A 15 -21.15 -5.51 14.76
N GLU A 16 -20.77 -6.78 14.67
CA GLU A 16 -20.84 -7.77 15.76
C GLU A 16 -19.83 -7.51 16.90
N VAL A 17 -18.71 -6.83 16.62
CA VAL A 17 -17.77 -6.37 17.65
C VAL A 17 -18.26 -5.04 18.23
N HIS A 18 -18.43 -4.02 17.40
CA HIS A 18 -18.91 -2.70 17.84
C HIS A 18 -19.62 -1.94 16.70
N PRO A 19 -20.72 -1.19 16.94
CA PRO A 19 -21.42 -0.45 15.89
C PRO A 19 -20.62 0.68 15.22
N GLU A 20 -19.50 1.12 15.80
CA GLU A 20 -18.54 2.03 15.14
C GLU A 20 -17.36 1.31 14.47
N ALA A 21 -17.23 -0.03 14.60
CA ALA A 21 -16.10 -0.78 14.03
C ALA A 21 -16.18 -0.79 12.50
N THR A 22 -15.64 0.26 11.88
CA THR A 22 -15.61 0.48 10.43
C THR A 22 -14.37 1.26 10.05
N MET A 23 -13.70 0.80 8.99
CA MET A 23 -12.52 1.40 8.38
C MET A 23 -12.73 1.43 6.86
N GLN A 24 -12.19 2.44 6.19
CA GLN A 24 -12.19 2.54 4.73
C GLN A 24 -10.75 2.57 4.20
N MET A 25 -10.55 2.12 2.97
CA MET A 25 -9.26 2.24 2.29
C MET A 25 -9.42 2.54 0.81
N THR A 26 -8.61 3.47 0.29
CA THR A 26 -8.51 3.74 -1.15
C THR A 26 -7.14 3.37 -1.67
N PHE A 27 -7.09 2.83 -2.89
CA PHE A 27 -5.83 2.64 -3.60
C PHE A 27 -5.62 3.87 -4.47
N GLN A 28 -4.51 4.55 -4.27
CA GLN A 28 -4.21 5.84 -4.85
C GLN A 28 -3.16 5.69 -5.94
N ARG A 29 -3.44 6.28 -7.10
CA ARG A 29 -2.48 6.40 -8.19
C ARG A 29 -1.37 7.35 -7.76
N THR A 30 -0.13 7.05 -8.11
CA THR A 30 0.98 7.95 -7.84
C THR A 30 2.04 7.85 -8.93
N LEU A 31 3.06 8.68 -8.80
CA LEU A 31 4.22 8.65 -9.68
C LEU A 31 5.15 7.49 -9.32
N ARG A 32 5.60 6.73 -10.32
CA ARG A 32 6.76 5.86 -10.13
C ARG A 32 7.99 6.72 -9.90
N VAL A 33 8.62 6.59 -8.74
CA VAL A 33 9.89 7.27 -8.46
C VAL A 33 11.04 6.57 -9.20
N PRO A 34 12.08 7.29 -9.66
CA PRO A 34 13.19 6.68 -10.39
C PRO A 34 13.88 5.58 -9.58
N ASP A 35 14.06 4.43 -10.22
CA ASP A 35 14.87 3.34 -9.71
C ASP A 35 16.34 3.61 -10.07
N ASP A 36 17.05 4.47 -9.34
CA ASP A 36 18.44 4.84 -9.65
C ASP A 36 19.40 4.79 -8.45
N GLY A 37 18.91 4.32 -7.30
CA GLY A 37 19.66 4.25 -6.05
C GLY A 37 19.66 5.54 -5.24
N ALA A 38 19.01 6.62 -5.72
CA ALA A 38 18.60 7.72 -4.87
C ALA A 38 17.39 7.33 -3.99
N GLU A 39 17.10 8.19 -3.03
CA GLU A 39 15.94 8.08 -2.15
C GLU A 39 15.13 9.39 -2.28
N TYR A 40 13.89 9.27 -2.71
CA TYR A 40 12.98 10.38 -3.01
C TYR A 40 12.06 10.67 -1.83
N ASN A 41 11.52 11.89 -1.76
CA ASN A 41 10.42 12.18 -0.84
C ASN A 41 9.08 11.66 -1.42
N LEU A 42 7.98 11.78 -0.67
CA LEU A 42 6.69 11.20 -1.03
C LEU A 42 6.18 11.75 -2.38
N PRO A 43 5.90 10.87 -3.36
CA PRO A 43 5.37 11.27 -4.64
C PRO A 43 3.90 11.74 -4.52
N PRO A 44 3.45 12.60 -5.44
CA PRO A 44 2.12 13.19 -5.38
C PRO A 44 1.03 12.26 -5.90
N GLY A 45 -0.06 12.14 -5.13
CA GLY A 45 -1.26 11.40 -5.54
C GLY A 45 -1.89 11.95 -6.83
N LEU A 46 -2.23 11.05 -7.75
CA LEU A 46 -2.83 11.31 -9.05
C LEU A 46 -4.34 10.94 -9.08
N GLY A 47 -4.94 10.78 -7.90
CA GLY A 47 -6.33 10.38 -7.67
C GLY A 47 -6.50 8.86 -7.46
N SER A 48 -7.63 8.44 -6.93
CA SER A 48 -7.91 7.02 -6.65
C SER A 48 -7.93 6.17 -7.92
N PHE A 49 -7.50 4.91 -7.81
CA PHE A 49 -7.91 3.88 -8.75
C PHE A 49 -9.42 3.60 -8.58
N PRO A 50 -10.16 3.35 -9.68
CA PRO A 50 -11.52 2.84 -9.57
C PRO A 50 -11.46 1.44 -8.97
N LEU A 51 -12.05 1.24 -7.79
CA LEU A 51 -12.09 -0.06 -7.14
C LEU A 51 -13.30 -0.85 -7.58
N ARG A 52 -13.31 -2.16 -7.39
CA ARG A 52 -14.38 -3.01 -7.91
C ARG A 52 -14.50 -4.29 -7.07
N GLN A 53 -15.68 -4.66 -6.56
CA GLN A 53 -15.86 -5.95 -5.86
C GLN A 53 -15.43 -7.13 -6.76
N ASN A 54 -14.68 -8.08 -6.21
CA ASN A 54 -14.20 -9.27 -6.94
C ASN A 54 -15.07 -10.52 -6.70
N ASP A 55 -14.68 -11.65 -7.30
CA ASP A 55 -15.43 -12.91 -7.23
C ASP A 55 -15.34 -13.62 -5.85
N SER A 56 -14.47 -13.16 -4.93
CA SER A 56 -14.41 -13.65 -3.53
C SER A 56 -15.55 -13.13 -2.65
N ALA A 57 -16.40 -12.26 -3.20
CA ALA A 57 -17.46 -11.49 -2.55
C ALA A 57 -16.97 -10.40 -1.58
N ASP A 58 -16.08 -10.70 -0.64
CA ASP A 58 -15.58 -9.71 0.34
C ASP A 58 -14.37 -8.90 -0.19
N GLY A 59 -13.61 -9.44 -1.16
CA GLY A 59 -12.48 -8.77 -1.81
C GLY A 59 -12.82 -7.78 -2.93
N ALA A 60 -11.80 -7.05 -3.37
CA ALA A 60 -11.87 -6.02 -4.41
C ALA A 60 -10.88 -6.26 -5.57
N LEU A 61 -10.88 -5.34 -6.52
CA LEU A 61 -10.10 -5.31 -7.74
C LEU A 61 -9.78 -3.85 -8.07
N MET A 62 -8.60 -3.59 -8.63
CA MET A 62 -8.24 -2.32 -9.28
C MET A 62 -7.52 -2.52 -10.61
N PRO A 63 -7.61 -1.58 -11.57
CA PRO A 63 -6.78 -1.60 -12.77
C PRO A 63 -5.45 -0.93 -12.48
N MET A 64 -4.35 -1.48 -12.98
CA MET A 64 -3.08 -0.78 -13.09
C MET A 64 -2.52 -0.97 -14.51
N TRP A 65 -1.84 0.05 -15.03
CA TRP A 65 -0.94 -0.16 -16.16
C TRP A 65 0.27 -0.95 -15.66
N GLN A 66 0.85 -1.78 -16.53
CA GLN A 66 2.18 -2.34 -16.23
C GLN A 66 3.16 -1.18 -15.97
N SER A 67 4.01 -1.32 -14.96
CA SER A 67 4.95 -0.29 -14.48
C SER A 67 4.32 0.97 -13.85
N GLU A 68 3.00 0.97 -13.58
CA GLU A 68 2.33 2.01 -12.76
C GLU A 68 2.59 1.81 -11.25
N ALA A 69 2.62 2.91 -10.49
CA ALA A 69 2.80 2.89 -9.04
C ALA A 69 1.51 3.18 -8.27
N CYS A 70 1.39 2.57 -7.09
CA CYS A 70 0.25 2.77 -6.17
C CYS A 70 0.70 3.00 -4.72
N TRP A 71 -0.18 3.60 -3.93
CA TRP A 71 -0.14 3.58 -2.46
C TRP A 71 -1.54 3.29 -1.92
N ILE A 72 -1.62 2.87 -0.66
CA ILE A 72 -2.88 2.58 0.03
C ILE A 72 -3.12 3.68 1.08
N ASP A 73 -4.26 4.34 1.01
CA ASP A 73 -4.77 5.32 1.96
C ASP A 73 -5.74 4.62 2.93
N PHE A 74 -5.58 4.83 4.24
CA PHE A 74 -6.40 4.22 5.29
C PHE A 74 -7.13 5.28 6.11
N SER A 75 -8.43 5.09 6.33
CA SER A 75 -9.29 6.06 7.00
C SER A 75 -10.38 5.40 7.86
N GLY A 76 -11.03 6.20 8.71
CA GLY A 76 -11.94 5.71 9.76
C GLY A 76 -11.48 6.06 11.18
N HIS A 77 -12.46 6.17 12.09
CA HIS A 77 -12.25 6.59 13.48
C HIS A 77 -11.94 5.43 14.44
N TYR A 78 -12.44 4.23 14.13
CA TYR A 78 -12.31 3.05 14.99
C TYR A 78 -11.03 2.29 14.65
N PRO A 79 -10.16 1.94 15.62
CA PRO A 79 -8.87 1.33 15.31
C PRO A 79 -8.97 -0.10 14.78
N PHE A 80 -8.12 -0.41 13.80
CA PHE A 80 -7.91 -1.75 13.25
C PHE A 80 -6.41 -2.08 13.23
N LEU A 81 -6.08 -3.34 13.51
CA LEU A 81 -4.77 -3.92 13.22
C LEU A 81 -4.83 -4.56 11.83
N LEU A 82 -3.87 -4.23 10.96
CA LEU A 82 -3.76 -4.75 9.60
C LEU A 82 -2.48 -5.56 9.40
N THR A 83 -2.61 -6.77 8.86
CA THR A 83 -1.53 -7.46 8.14
C THR A 83 -1.77 -7.29 6.63
N ILE A 84 -0.69 -7.06 5.87
CA ILE A 84 -0.76 -6.89 4.41
C ILE A 84 0.37 -7.66 3.72
N ALA A 85 0.05 -8.34 2.62
CA ALA A 85 1.00 -8.97 1.71
C ALA A 85 0.76 -8.55 0.26
N ALA A 86 1.84 -8.56 -0.54
CA ALA A 86 1.76 -8.53 -2.00
C ALA A 86 1.96 -9.96 -2.49
N GLY A 87 0.92 -10.55 -3.10
CA GLY A 87 0.84 -12.00 -3.24
C GLY A 87 1.07 -12.71 -1.90
N SER A 88 1.91 -13.75 -1.91
CA SER A 88 2.26 -14.53 -0.72
C SER A 88 3.34 -13.92 0.20
N ILE A 89 3.77 -12.65 0.03
CA ILE A 89 4.83 -12.03 0.85
C ILE A 89 4.34 -10.80 1.62
N ASN A 90 4.48 -10.84 2.95
CA ASN A 90 4.17 -9.74 3.87
C ASN A 90 5.04 -8.50 3.58
N VAL A 91 4.39 -7.33 3.43
CA VAL A 91 5.06 -6.08 3.00
C VAL A 91 5.89 -5.38 4.09
N VAL A 92 5.75 -5.81 5.34
CA VAL A 92 6.46 -5.27 6.52
C VAL A 92 7.69 -6.10 6.86
N THR A 93 7.61 -7.43 6.78
CA THR A 93 8.68 -8.35 7.24
C THR A 93 9.32 -9.18 6.14
N GLY A 94 8.74 -9.25 4.94
CA GLY A 94 9.19 -10.16 3.88
C GLY A 94 8.93 -11.64 4.16
N SER A 95 8.25 -11.96 5.26
CA SER A 95 7.85 -13.32 5.59
C SER A 95 6.66 -13.80 4.72
N PRO A 96 6.45 -15.13 4.60
CA PRO A 96 5.26 -15.68 3.95
C PRO A 96 3.95 -15.16 4.56
N TRP A 97 2.91 -15.01 3.74
CA TRP A 97 1.59 -14.52 4.16
C TRP A 97 0.96 -15.36 5.27
N SER A 98 0.42 -14.65 6.26
CA SER A 98 -0.46 -15.17 7.30
C SER A 98 -1.50 -14.08 7.59
N ALA A 99 -2.78 -14.44 7.59
CA ALA A 99 -3.82 -13.54 8.07
C ALA A 99 -3.58 -13.22 9.56
N SER A 100 -3.38 -14.25 10.38
CA SER A 100 -3.06 -14.12 11.81
C SER A 100 -1.74 -13.35 12.01
N PRO A 101 -1.74 -12.23 12.75
CA PRO A 101 -0.53 -11.43 12.97
C PRO A 101 0.50 -12.12 13.85
N ASN A 102 1.76 -11.99 13.48
CA ASN A 102 2.90 -12.36 14.30
C ASN A 102 3.33 -11.17 15.19
N PHE A 103 2.88 -11.20 16.44
CA PHE A 103 3.22 -10.20 17.44
C PHE A 103 4.70 -10.18 17.90
N GLU A 104 5.50 -11.21 17.59
CA GLU A 104 6.92 -11.25 17.96
C GLU A 104 7.81 -10.65 16.86
N GLU A 105 7.43 -10.79 15.59
CA GLU A 105 8.14 -10.22 14.41
C GLU A 105 7.54 -8.88 13.93
N GLU A 106 6.45 -8.41 14.57
CA GLU A 106 5.70 -7.20 14.23
C GLU A 106 5.27 -7.08 12.75
N ASP A 107 4.68 -8.13 12.18
CA ASP A 107 4.29 -8.22 10.76
C ASP A 107 3.04 -7.39 10.35
N TYR A 108 2.65 -6.44 11.19
CA TYR A 108 1.39 -5.70 11.14
C TYR A 108 1.59 -4.20 11.45
N PHE A 109 0.55 -3.40 11.24
CA PHE A 109 0.48 -2.02 11.73
C PHE A 109 -0.93 -1.67 12.23
N GLU A 110 -1.06 -0.52 12.91
CA GLU A 110 -2.33 -0.05 13.49
C GLU A 110 -2.88 1.14 12.69
N VAL A 111 -4.14 1.10 12.26
CA VAL A 111 -4.90 2.22 11.67
C VAL A 111 -5.80 2.80 12.77
N PRO A 112 -5.99 4.13 12.89
CA PRO A 112 -5.49 5.23 12.05
C PRO A 112 -4.08 5.72 12.42
N GLU A 113 -3.38 5.05 13.34
CA GLU A 113 -2.03 5.43 13.76
C GLU A 113 -0.98 5.37 12.61
N GLN A 114 -1.18 4.48 11.61
CA GLN A 114 -0.53 4.45 10.28
C GLN A 114 -1.58 4.80 9.20
N PRO A 115 -1.63 6.05 8.70
CA PRO A 115 -2.69 6.50 7.78
C PRO A 115 -2.51 6.10 6.31
N TRP A 116 -1.32 5.66 5.87
CA TRP A 116 -1.11 5.17 4.48
C TRP A 116 0.12 4.26 4.35
N LEU A 117 0.29 3.62 3.18
CA LEU A 117 1.42 2.74 2.84
C LEU A 117 1.80 2.85 1.34
N ASP A 118 3.05 3.25 1.04
CA ASP A 118 3.55 3.42 -0.33
C ASP A 118 4.35 2.20 -0.87
N GLY A 119 4.79 1.29 0.00
CA GLY A 119 5.72 0.24 -0.44
C GLY A 119 6.17 -0.79 0.60
N PHE A 120 7.14 -1.59 0.18
CA PHE A 120 7.79 -2.65 0.95
C PHE A 120 8.83 -2.08 1.94
N ASN A 121 8.81 -2.53 3.19
CA ASN A 121 9.68 -2.08 4.29
C ASN A 121 11.16 -2.55 4.14
N VAL A 122 11.96 -1.84 3.33
CA VAL A 122 13.37 -2.21 3.06
C VAL A 122 14.39 -1.55 4.00
N GLY A 123 14.01 -0.52 4.75
CA GLY A 123 14.94 0.24 5.61
C GLY A 123 14.22 1.03 6.69
N GLU A 124 14.94 1.40 7.76
CA GLU A 124 14.43 2.30 8.80
C GLU A 124 14.12 3.68 8.19
N GLY A 125 12.83 3.96 7.97
CA GLY A 125 12.36 5.18 7.30
C GLY A 125 12.35 5.13 5.77
N THR A 126 12.62 3.97 5.15
CA THR A 126 12.70 3.82 3.68
C THR A 126 11.88 2.63 3.18
N VAL A 127 10.96 2.88 2.24
CA VAL A 127 10.22 1.84 1.53
C VAL A 127 10.62 1.75 0.05
N ARG A 128 10.52 0.56 -0.56
CA ARG A 128 10.52 0.42 -2.03
C ARG A 128 9.09 0.46 -2.54
N GLN A 129 8.80 1.41 -3.42
CA GLN A 129 7.44 1.70 -3.88
C GLN A 129 6.72 0.46 -4.48
N PHE A 130 5.42 0.32 -4.22
CA PHE A 130 4.58 -0.66 -4.92
C PHE A 130 4.43 -0.29 -6.40
N VAL A 131 4.90 -1.16 -7.30
CA VAL A 131 4.81 -0.98 -8.77
C VAL A 131 4.25 -2.24 -9.40
N ALA A 132 3.23 -2.09 -10.26
CA ALA A 132 2.57 -3.21 -10.92
C ALA A 132 3.47 -3.90 -11.96
N MET A 133 3.63 -5.22 -11.84
CA MET A 133 4.41 -6.05 -12.75
C MET A 133 3.65 -7.33 -13.14
N PRO A 134 3.90 -7.89 -14.34
CA PRO A 134 3.33 -9.17 -14.75
C PRO A 134 3.92 -10.32 -13.92
N LEU A 135 3.10 -11.35 -13.69
CA LEU A 135 3.54 -12.60 -13.06
C LEU A 135 4.16 -13.54 -14.10
N GLY A 136 5.10 -14.38 -13.67
CA GLY A 136 5.76 -15.42 -14.47
C GLY A 136 7.15 -15.03 -14.98
N ASP A 137 7.47 -13.73 -15.02
CA ASP A 137 8.77 -13.19 -15.45
C ASP A 137 9.72 -12.89 -14.27
N GLY A 138 9.30 -13.13 -13.02
CA GLY A 138 10.17 -13.06 -11.84
C GLY A 138 10.41 -11.67 -11.25
N TYR A 139 9.71 -10.64 -11.73
CA TYR A 139 9.92 -9.24 -11.31
C TYR A 139 9.26 -8.89 -9.97
N THR A 140 8.18 -9.57 -9.58
CA THR A 140 7.48 -9.24 -8.33
C THR A 140 8.31 -9.58 -7.09
N VAL A 141 8.03 -8.92 -5.95
CA VAL A 141 8.69 -9.27 -4.68
C VAL A 141 8.34 -10.69 -4.25
N GLU A 142 7.14 -11.16 -4.58
CA GLU A 142 6.70 -12.54 -4.40
C GLU A 142 7.64 -13.54 -5.11
N GLU A 143 7.85 -13.39 -6.42
CA GLU A 143 8.67 -14.33 -7.21
C GLU A 143 10.18 -14.29 -6.85
N GLN A 144 10.63 -13.23 -6.17
CA GLN A 144 12.01 -13.09 -5.73
C GLN A 144 12.30 -13.75 -4.37
N LEU A 145 11.26 -13.97 -3.54
CA LEU A 145 11.38 -14.51 -2.18
C LEU A 145 10.70 -15.88 -2.00
N SER A 146 9.62 -16.14 -2.74
CA SER A 146 8.91 -17.42 -2.75
C SER A 146 9.47 -18.37 -3.82
N ALA A 147 9.38 -19.67 -3.56
CA ALA A 147 9.64 -20.73 -4.54
C ALA A 147 8.35 -21.43 -5.03
N ASP A 148 7.20 -21.06 -4.46
CA ASP A 148 5.88 -21.50 -4.90
C ASP A 148 5.36 -20.61 -6.05
N PRO A 149 4.37 -21.07 -6.84
CA PRO A 149 3.80 -20.27 -7.92
C PRO A 149 3.16 -18.98 -7.39
N ALA A 150 3.57 -17.85 -7.96
CA ALA A 150 3.08 -16.53 -7.57
C ALA A 150 1.56 -16.39 -7.76
N ILE A 151 0.90 -15.74 -6.80
CA ILE A 151 -0.56 -15.52 -6.79
C ILE A 151 -0.94 -14.08 -7.13
N GLY A 152 -0.03 -13.11 -6.94
CA GLY A 152 -0.28 -11.70 -7.24
C GLY A 152 -1.33 -11.04 -6.35
N GLY A 153 -1.85 -9.89 -6.79
CA GLY A 153 -2.77 -9.08 -5.98
C GLY A 153 -2.17 -8.58 -4.66
N ILE A 154 -3.05 -8.13 -3.77
CA ILE A 154 -2.74 -7.67 -2.40
C ILE A 154 -3.64 -8.47 -1.45
N HIS A 155 -3.05 -9.13 -0.45
CA HIS A 155 -3.77 -9.84 0.60
C HIS A 155 -3.82 -9.00 1.87
N ILE A 156 -4.98 -8.92 2.51
CA ILE A 156 -5.20 -8.09 3.70
C ILE A 156 -6.02 -8.86 4.72
N ALA A 157 -5.64 -8.81 5.99
CA ALA A 157 -6.48 -9.21 7.11
C ALA A 157 -6.60 -8.05 8.11
N ALA A 158 -7.85 -7.73 8.47
CA ALA A 158 -8.21 -6.57 9.27
C ALA A 158 -8.89 -7.00 10.57
N TYR A 159 -8.33 -6.57 11.70
CA TYR A 159 -8.74 -6.98 13.04
C TYR A 159 -9.20 -5.77 13.86
N PRO A 160 -10.49 -5.65 14.21
CA PRO A 160 -11.00 -4.51 14.96
C PRO A 160 -10.46 -4.51 16.39
N LEU A 161 -10.32 -3.32 16.99
CA LEU A 161 -10.14 -3.19 18.43
C LEU A 161 -11.32 -3.81 19.19
N LYS A 162 -11.09 -4.47 20.33
CA LYS A 162 -12.18 -4.97 21.18
C LYS A 162 -13.05 -3.82 21.70
N ALA A 163 -14.38 -3.98 21.65
CA ALA A 163 -15.34 -2.97 22.11
C ALA A 163 -15.10 -2.50 23.56
N SER A 164 -14.72 -3.40 24.47
CA SER A 164 -14.40 -3.05 25.87
C SER A 164 -13.16 -2.16 26.03
N VAL A 165 -12.27 -2.12 25.03
CA VAL A 165 -11.11 -1.23 24.97
C VAL A 165 -11.47 0.08 24.26
N TRP A 166 -12.41 0.04 23.30
CA TRP A 166 -13.02 1.24 22.71
C TRP A 166 -13.79 2.06 23.74
N ASP A 167 -14.80 1.46 24.38
CA ASP A 167 -15.68 2.11 25.36
C ASP A 167 -14.95 2.70 26.58
N ALA A 168 -13.73 2.22 26.86
CA ALA A 168 -12.87 2.70 27.94
C ALA A 168 -12.03 3.93 27.58
N GLN A 169 -11.93 4.31 26.30
CA GLN A 169 -11.14 5.46 25.86
C GLN A 169 -11.90 6.78 26.02
N PRO A 170 -11.21 7.90 26.35
CA PRO A 170 -11.82 9.22 26.29
C PRO A 170 -12.10 9.61 24.83
N PRO A 171 -13.19 10.36 24.54
CA PRO A 171 -13.57 10.70 23.17
C PRO A 171 -12.48 11.53 22.46
N ARG A 172 -11.95 10.98 21.36
CA ARG A 172 -11.08 11.68 20.41
C ARG A 172 -11.89 12.72 19.60
N HIS A 173 -11.23 13.59 18.84
CA HIS A 173 -11.88 14.55 17.94
C HIS A 173 -11.77 14.06 16.49
N ASN A 174 -12.89 14.06 15.76
CA ASN A 174 -12.98 13.50 14.40
C ASN A 174 -12.14 14.26 13.36
N ILE A 175 -11.68 13.50 12.37
CA ILE A 175 -11.18 13.92 11.04
C ILE A 175 -12.09 13.21 10.00
N PRO A 176 -12.43 13.77 8.81
CA PRO A 176 -13.51 13.23 7.95
C PRO A 176 -13.09 12.58 6.60
N ASP A 177 -13.78 11.49 6.21
CA ASP A 177 -13.37 10.50 5.18
C ASP A 177 -14.47 10.13 4.11
N PHE A 178 -14.16 9.22 3.14
CA PHE A 178 -14.96 8.79 1.95
C PHE A 178 -14.49 7.40 1.37
N ILE A 179 -15.08 6.70 0.37
CA ILE A 179 -16.45 6.19 -0.04
C ILE A 179 -16.42 5.68 -1.53
N VAL A 180 -16.94 4.53 -2.10
CA VAL A 180 -17.01 3.05 -1.78
C VAL A 180 -17.25 1.90 -2.90
N CYS A 181 -17.38 1.95 -4.27
CA CYS A 181 -17.83 0.99 -5.43
C CYS A 181 -16.74 0.33 -6.32
N ALA A 182 -16.97 -0.58 -7.33
CA ALA A 182 -17.72 -1.90 -7.53
C ALA A 182 -17.73 -2.58 -8.98
N ALA A 183 -17.27 -3.87 -9.21
CA ALA A 183 -17.42 -4.83 -10.39
C ALA A 183 -16.15 -5.43 -11.15
N PRO A 184 -15.94 -6.79 -11.25
CA PRO A 184 -14.63 -7.54 -11.45
C PRO A 184 -13.97 -7.58 -12.88
N ALA A 185 -12.79 -8.20 -13.22
CA ALA A 185 -11.80 -9.14 -12.58
C ALA A 185 -10.29 -8.91 -13.01
N SER A 186 -9.34 -9.84 -12.72
CA SER A 186 -7.85 -9.70 -12.54
C SER A 186 -6.84 -10.04 -13.69
N ASP A 187 -5.52 -9.71 -13.52
CA ASP A 187 -4.32 -10.50 -13.98
C ASP A 187 -2.87 -9.95 -13.64
N MET A 188 -2.57 -9.30 -12.49
CA MET A 188 -1.19 -8.79 -12.14
C MET A 188 -0.78 -8.85 -10.64
N GLY A 189 0.49 -8.57 -10.33
CA GLY A 189 1.05 -8.44 -8.97
C GLY A 189 2.01 -7.23 -8.78
N LEU A 190 2.72 -7.15 -7.65
CA LEU A 190 3.58 -6.00 -7.29
C LEU A 190 5.08 -6.34 -7.18
N GLY A 191 5.91 -5.54 -7.84
CA GLY A 191 7.36 -5.47 -7.66
C GLY A 191 7.79 -4.22 -6.87
N GLY A 192 9.04 -4.22 -6.42
CA GLY A 192 9.64 -3.06 -5.74
C GLY A 192 10.22 -2.06 -6.74
N GLY A 193 9.65 -0.85 -6.77
CA GLY A 193 10.19 0.30 -7.50
C GLY A 193 11.37 0.96 -6.78
N GLY A 194 11.61 2.24 -7.10
CA GLY A 194 12.60 3.06 -6.42
C GLY A 194 12.25 3.36 -4.95
N SER A 195 13.22 3.94 -4.24
CA SER A 195 13.15 4.16 -2.78
C SER A 195 12.47 5.48 -2.41
N ILE A 196 11.55 5.41 -1.44
CA ILE A 196 10.77 6.54 -0.91
C ILE A 196 11.01 6.67 0.60
N ARG A 197 11.14 7.90 1.09
CA ARG A 197 11.09 8.22 2.53
C ARG A 197 9.69 8.01 3.07
N GLN A 198 9.52 6.92 3.82
CA GLN A 198 8.30 6.61 4.56
C GLN A 198 8.66 5.74 5.76
N THR A 199 8.27 6.18 6.96
CA THR A 199 8.22 5.34 8.15
C THR A 199 6.97 4.45 8.17
N ILE A 200 7.15 3.16 8.50
CA ILE A 200 6.07 2.33 9.07
C ILE A 200 6.14 2.43 10.60
N ALA A 201 5.02 2.79 11.22
CA ALA A 201 4.90 2.95 12.66
C ALA A 201 4.99 1.61 13.41
N SER A 202 5.76 1.60 14.51
CA SER A 202 5.69 0.51 15.50
C SER A 202 4.32 0.49 16.22
N PRO A 203 3.90 -0.67 16.76
CA PRO A 203 2.62 -0.83 17.47
C PRO A 203 2.61 -0.03 18.78
N LEU A 204 1.43 0.45 19.17
CA LEU A 204 1.22 1.25 20.37
C LEU A 204 0.27 0.58 21.38
N ARG A 205 -0.53 -0.41 20.96
CA ARG A 205 -1.54 -1.09 21.78
C ARG A 205 -1.05 -2.45 22.27
N GLN A 206 -1.74 -3.01 23.28
CA GLN A 206 -1.40 -4.33 23.79
C GLN A 206 -1.97 -5.40 22.86
N HIS A 207 -1.28 -6.52 22.68
CA HIS A 207 -1.71 -7.58 21.76
C HIS A 207 -3.10 -8.13 22.13
N ASP A 208 -3.42 -8.16 23.44
CA ASP A 208 -4.72 -8.55 23.99
C ASP A 208 -5.84 -7.50 23.76
N ASP A 209 -5.57 -6.30 23.25
CA ASP A 209 -6.59 -5.28 22.94
C ASP A 209 -7.38 -5.59 21.66
N TRP A 210 -6.84 -6.42 20.75
CA TRP A 210 -7.36 -6.69 19.41
C TRP A 210 -8.32 -7.89 19.36
N ASP A 211 -9.41 -7.81 18.60
CA ASP A 211 -10.30 -8.94 18.38
C ASP A 211 -9.83 -9.77 17.17
N LEU A 212 -9.18 -10.90 17.47
CA LEU A 212 -8.71 -11.86 16.46
C LEU A 212 -9.74 -12.95 16.12
N GLU A 213 -10.89 -12.98 16.79
CA GLU A 213 -11.99 -13.93 16.50
C GLU A 213 -12.90 -13.39 15.38
N HIS A 214 -13.05 -12.07 15.31
CA HIS A 214 -13.86 -11.35 14.32
C HIS A 214 -13.02 -10.64 13.25
N GLY A 215 -11.84 -11.19 12.94
CA GLY A 215 -10.96 -10.68 11.87
C GLY A 215 -11.49 -10.98 10.47
N ILE A 216 -11.31 -10.03 9.55
CA ILE A 216 -11.80 -10.12 8.17
C ILE A 216 -10.62 -10.23 7.21
N GLU A 217 -10.50 -11.37 6.50
CA GLU A 217 -9.51 -11.58 5.42
C GLU A 217 -10.15 -11.33 4.04
N PHE A 218 -9.44 -10.62 3.17
CA PHE A 218 -9.88 -10.31 1.81
C PHE A 218 -8.68 -10.03 0.87
N THR A 219 -8.90 -10.09 -0.44
CA THR A 219 -7.91 -9.70 -1.46
C THR A 219 -8.29 -8.39 -2.12
N VAL A 220 -7.29 -7.69 -2.67
CA VAL A 220 -7.46 -6.67 -3.70
C VAL A 220 -6.65 -7.10 -4.91
N ASP A 221 -7.35 -7.64 -5.90
CA ASP A 221 -6.75 -8.17 -7.11
C ASP A 221 -6.30 -7.01 -8.01
N ILE A 222 -5.27 -7.21 -8.82
CA ILE A 222 -4.80 -6.20 -9.78
C ILE A 222 -5.12 -6.70 -11.19
N ALA A 223 -5.80 -5.89 -11.99
CA ALA A 223 -5.97 -6.10 -13.43
C ALA A 223 -4.97 -5.30 -14.23
N ASN A 224 -4.41 -5.88 -15.29
CA ASN A 224 -3.81 -5.08 -16.35
C ASN A 224 -4.91 -4.20 -17.00
N SER A 225 -4.57 -2.96 -17.38
CA SER A 225 -5.48 -2.01 -18.01
C SER A 225 -6.26 -2.54 -19.23
N ASP A 226 -5.64 -3.38 -20.06
CA ASP A 226 -6.32 -4.02 -21.21
C ASP A 226 -7.33 -5.10 -20.75
N VAL A 227 -7.04 -5.81 -19.66
CA VAL A 227 -7.89 -6.86 -19.08
C VAL A 227 -9.08 -6.24 -18.35
N TRP A 228 -8.85 -5.16 -17.59
CA TRP A 228 -9.89 -4.34 -16.97
C TRP A 228 -10.96 -3.89 -17.98
N GLN A 229 -10.53 -3.36 -19.14
CA GLN A 229 -11.47 -2.88 -20.15
C GLN A 229 -12.33 -4.01 -20.75
N GLN A 230 -11.78 -5.21 -20.86
CA GLN A 230 -12.52 -6.39 -21.36
C GLN A 230 -13.59 -6.88 -20.38
N LEU A 231 -13.37 -6.69 -19.07
CA LEU A 231 -14.21 -7.25 -18.01
C LEU A 231 -15.26 -6.26 -17.49
N THR A 232 -14.86 -5.01 -17.24
CA THR A 232 -15.75 -3.93 -16.79
C THR A 232 -16.49 -3.25 -17.95
N GLY A 233 -15.91 -3.24 -19.15
CA GLY A 233 -16.33 -2.39 -20.26
C GLY A 233 -15.96 -0.90 -20.10
N GLU A 234 -15.33 -0.52 -18.99
CA GLU A 234 -14.89 0.83 -18.70
C GLU A 234 -13.51 1.12 -19.29
N ALA A 235 -13.20 2.38 -19.57
CA ALA A 235 -11.83 2.76 -19.87
C ALA A 235 -11.00 2.72 -18.56
N PRO A 236 -9.79 2.14 -18.56
CA PRO A 236 -8.86 2.27 -17.43
C PRO A 236 -8.48 3.75 -17.24
N PRO A 237 -7.96 4.14 -16.05
CA PRO A 237 -7.38 5.46 -15.83
C PRO A 237 -6.33 5.82 -16.91
N THR A 238 -6.13 7.10 -17.18
CA THR A 238 -5.15 7.56 -18.19
C THR A 238 -3.76 7.00 -17.88
N MET A 239 -3.06 6.47 -18.89
CA MET A 239 -1.66 6.01 -18.78
C MET A 239 -0.82 6.94 -17.87
N PRO A 240 -0.07 6.40 -16.88
CA PRO A 240 0.64 7.21 -15.90
C PRO A 240 1.71 8.10 -16.56
N PRO A 241 1.95 9.31 -16.04
CA PRO A 241 3.07 10.16 -16.47
C PRO A 241 4.39 9.62 -15.91
N SER A 242 5.50 9.80 -16.63
CA SER A 242 6.83 9.56 -16.06
C SER A 242 7.20 10.66 -15.04
N ALA A 243 8.14 10.36 -14.13
CA ALA A 243 8.62 11.36 -13.18
C ALA A 243 9.29 12.55 -13.88
N ALA A 244 9.97 12.30 -15.00
CA ALA A 244 10.53 13.35 -15.85
C ALA A 244 9.45 14.24 -16.50
N ASP A 245 8.30 13.70 -16.93
CA ASP A 245 7.18 14.51 -17.44
C ASP A 245 6.58 15.42 -16.36
N TYR A 246 6.47 14.92 -15.14
CA TYR A 246 5.89 15.65 -14.01
C TYR A 246 6.82 16.74 -13.45
N THR A 247 8.10 16.44 -13.31
CA THR A 247 9.13 17.44 -12.96
C THR A 247 9.23 18.50 -14.05
N ARG A 248 9.09 18.14 -15.33
CA ARG A 248 9.00 19.08 -16.46
C ARG A 248 7.71 19.92 -16.44
N ALA A 249 6.64 19.43 -15.80
CA ALA A 249 5.42 20.20 -15.54
C ALA A 249 5.51 21.12 -14.30
N GLY A 250 6.56 21.01 -13.48
CA GLY A 250 6.82 21.89 -12.33
C GLY A 250 5.86 21.70 -11.15
N LEU A 251 5.35 20.48 -10.97
CA LEU A 251 4.36 20.12 -9.96
C LEU A 251 5.04 19.61 -8.65
N PRO A 252 4.36 19.66 -7.48
CA PRO A 252 5.00 19.53 -6.18
C PRO A 252 5.29 18.08 -5.75
N TRP A 253 6.34 17.93 -4.95
CA TRP A 253 6.69 16.74 -4.17
C TRP A 253 6.43 16.99 -2.68
N PHE A 254 6.32 15.95 -1.85
CA PHE A 254 5.87 16.08 -0.45
C PHE A 254 6.81 15.44 0.57
N LEU A 255 6.90 16.03 1.77
CA LEU A 255 7.62 15.47 2.91
C LEU A 255 6.71 15.47 4.15
N TRP A 256 6.52 14.31 4.79
CA TRP A 256 5.79 14.19 6.05
C TRP A 256 6.73 14.43 7.23
N TYR A 257 6.30 15.17 8.27
CA TYR A 257 7.21 15.63 9.33
C TYR A 257 7.15 14.84 10.65
N ASN A 258 6.52 13.66 10.68
CA ASN A 258 6.45 12.81 11.88
C ASN A 258 7.53 11.69 11.90
N ASP A 259 8.48 11.75 10.99
CA ASP A 259 9.15 10.59 10.36
C ASP A 259 10.34 9.98 11.13
N PHE A 260 10.51 10.27 12.43
CA PHE A 260 11.72 9.89 13.20
C PHE A 260 11.46 9.53 14.68
N ALA A 261 10.21 9.28 15.09
CA ALA A 261 9.84 9.08 16.49
C ALA A 261 9.15 7.72 16.72
N GLY A 262 9.91 6.63 16.58
CA GLY A 262 9.40 5.25 16.70
C GLY A 262 9.18 4.57 15.35
N ALA A 263 10.11 4.77 14.41
CA ALA A 263 10.14 4.02 13.17
C ALA A 263 10.50 2.56 13.43
N ARG A 264 9.79 1.62 12.79
CA ARG A 264 10.20 0.22 12.75
C ARG A 264 11.47 0.08 11.89
N GLY A 265 12.31 -0.90 12.23
CA GLY A 265 13.43 -1.28 11.38
C GLY A 265 12.96 -1.90 10.05
N GLY A 266 13.76 -1.74 8.99
CA GLY A 266 13.55 -2.41 7.71
C GLY A 266 13.74 -3.93 7.81
N SER A 267 12.99 -4.68 7.02
CA SER A 267 13.17 -6.13 6.86
C SER A 267 14.47 -6.43 6.11
N ALA A 268 15.25 -7.38 6.62
CA ALA A 268 16.46 -7.85 5.93
C ALA A 268 16.09 -8.66 4.66
N GLU A 269 14.98 -9.37 4.70
CA GLU A 269 14.43 -10.19 3.62
C GLU A 269 14.01 -9.29 2.45
N LEU A 270 13.23 -8.23 2.73
CA LEU A 270 12.83 -7.25 1.73
C LEU A 270 14.03 -6.45 1.21
N ALA A 271 14.99 -6.09 2.07
CA ALA A 271 16.22 -5.38 1.66
C ALA A 271 17.11 -6.21 0.71
N ASN A 272 17.03 -7.55 0.73
CA ASN A 272 17.77 -8.44 -0.17
C ASN A 272 17.08 -8.68 -1.53
N THR A 273 15.85 -8.17 -1.72
CA THR A 273 15.20 -8.18 -3.05
C THR A 273 15.95 -7.26 -4.02
N LYS A 274 15.74 -7.44 -5.32
CA LYS A 274 16.13 -6.48 -6.36
C LYS A 274 14.97 -5.56 -6.68
N SER A 275 15.27 -4.28 -6.94
CA SER A 275 14.32 -3.39 -7.61
C SER A 275 14.08 -3.83 -9.06
N ILE A 276 13.02 -3.32 -9.68
CA ILE A 276 12.60 -3.71 -11.05
C ILE A 276 13.73 -3.50 -12.08
N LYS A 277 14.50 -2.42 -11.98
CA LYS A 277 15.62 -2.12 -12.88
C LYS A 277 16.86 -2.94 -12.56
N GLU A 278 17.14 -3.22 -11.28
CA GLU A 278 18.20 -4.17 -10.88
C GLU A 278 17.90 -5.58 -11.42
N TYR A 279 16.64 -6.02 -11.34
CA TYR A 279 16.20 -7.30 -11.87
C TYR A 279 16.29 -7.35 -13.40
N GLY A 280 15.76 -6.34 -14.10
CA GLY A 280 15.81 -6.26 -15.56
C GLY A 280 17.23 -6.21 -16.10
N THR A 281 18.09 -5.39 -15.49
CA THR A 281 19.51 -5.29 -15.86
C THR A 281 20.24 -6.63 -15.67
N ALA A 282 19.91 -7.38 -14.61
CA ALA A 282 20.49 -8.71 -14.36
C ALA A 282 20.06 -9.78 -15.39
N HIS A 283 18.90 -9.61 -16.03
CA HIS A 283 18.36 -10.53 -17.04
C HIS A 283 18.49 -10.03 -18.48
N GLY A 284 19.08 -8.85 -18.68
CA GLY A 284 19.42 -8.31 -20.00
C GLY A 284 18.29 -7.59 -20.73
N THR A 285 17.25 -7.15 -20.03
CA THR A 285 16.27 -6.21 -20.59
C THR A 285 16.84 -4.79 -20.59
N GLU A 286 16.52 -3.98 -21.60
CA GLU A 286 16.84 -2.54 -21.54
C GLU A 286 16.02 -1.87 -20.42
N PRO A 287 16.56 -0.86 -19.71
CA PRO A 287 15.80 -0.09 -18.72
C PRO A 287 14.56 0.58 -19.34
N TRP A 288 13.48 0.69 -18.58
CA TRP A 288 12.25 1.31 -19.05
C TRP A 288 12.47 2.81 -19.29
N SER A 289 11.87 3.37 -20.35
CA SER A 289 12.07 4.78 -20.74
C SER A 289 11.54 5.81 -19.73
N GLU A 290 10.87 5.34 -18.69
CA GLU A 290 10.29 6.15 -17.59
C GLU A 290 11.26 6.29 -16.39
N ASP A 291 12.35 5.51 -16.33
CA ASP A 291 13.38 5.59 -15.29
C ASP A 291 14.41 6.73 -15.53
N GLU A 292 13.97 7.86 -16.10
CA GLU A 292 14.80 9.05 -16.32
C GLU A 292 14.99 9.83 -15.00
N SER A 293 16.19 9.73 -14.42
CA SER A 293 16.62 10.48 -13.24
C SER A 293 16.49 12.00 -13.42
N PHE A 294 16.09 12.71 -12.36
CA PHE A 294 15.94 14.16 -12.33
C PHE A 294 16.36 14.75 -10.97
N ASP A 295 16.70 16.03 -10.94
CA ASP A 295 16.94 16.78 -9.69
C ASP A 295 15.59 17.03 -8.96
N GLU A 296 15.39 16.41 -7.79
CA GLU A 296 14.14 16.57 -7.05
C GLU A 296 13.94 18.04 -6.58
N PRO A 297 12.78 18.67 -6.88
CA PRO A 297 12.48 20.00 -6.38
C PRO A 297 12.22 19.98 -4.86
N MET A 298 12.45 21.11 -4.19
CA MET A 298 12.22 21.24 -2.75
C MET A 298 10.79 20.78 -2.35
N PRO A 299 10.64 19.77 -1.47
CA PRO A 299 9.33 19.22 -1.15
C PRO A 299 8.49 20.17 -0.28
N THR A 300 7.18 20.05 -0.43
CA THR A 300 6.19 20.72 0.43
C THR A 300 6.04 19.91 1.72
N VAL A 301 6.37 20.54 2.85
CA VAL A 301 6.25 19.89 4.17
C VAL A 301 4.78 19.82 4.58
N LEU A 302 4.28 18.60 4.74
CA LEU A 302 2.91 18.31 5.18
C LEU A 302 2.88 18.15 6.70
N SER A 303 2.35 19.19 7.37
CA SER A 303 2.28 19.35 8.83
C SER A 303 3.64 19.47 9.56
N GLY A 304 3.63 19.93 10.81
CA GLY A 304 4.84 20.20 11.60
C GLY A 304 5.44 21.61 11.39
N GLN A 305 5.92 22.24 12.48
CA GLN A 305 6.58 23.55 12.39
C GLN A 305 8.05 23.39 11.99
N HIS A 306 8.39 23.83 10.79
CA HIS A 306 9.77 23.89 10.30
C HIS A 306 10.66 24.72 11.24
N THR A 307 11.58 24.04 11.92
CA THR A 307 12.68 24.67 12.66
C THR A 307 13.99 24.31 11.96
N PRO A 308 14.62 25.24 11.21
CA PRO A 308 15.84 24.92 10.47
C PRO A 308 16.98 24.64 11.44
N LYS A 309 17.67 23.50 11.25
CA LYS A 309 18.97 23.25 11.86
C LYS A 309 20.01 24.16 11.20
N GLY A 310 20.78 24.88 12.02
CA GLY A 310 21.98 25.62 11.62
C GLY A 310 23.26 24.92 12.05
#